data_AF-A0A2P4S8G6-F1
#
_entry.id   AF-A0A2P4S8G6-F1
#
_cell.length_a   1.000
_cell.length_b   1.000
_cell.length_c   1.000
_cell.angle_alpha   90.00
_cell.angle_beta   90.00
_cell.angle_gamma   90.00
#
_symmetry.space_group_name_H-M   'P 1'
#
loop_
_entity.id
_entity.type
_entity.pdbx_description
1 polymer ?
#
loop_
_entity_poly.entity_id
_entity_poly.type
_entity_poly.pdbx_seq_one_letter_code
_entity_poly.pdbx_strand_id
1 'polypeptide(L)' 'MVLETNMNEIVAQAEAQSKLEKAEGGLSAAPSRAVSAVKNINLPEIPRNINIGDINIKVPNLSQFM' A
#
# COMPACT_ATOMS: atom_id res chain seq x y z
N MET A 1 -29.19 21.97 -12.90
CA MET A 1 -27.87 21.99 -13.58
C MET A 1 -27.79 20.66 -14.34
N VAL A 2 -27.79 20.69 -15.68
CA VAL A 2 -27.68 19.47 -16.50
C VAL A 2 -26.18 19.24 -16.71
N LEU A 3 -25.68 18.09 -16.25
CA LEU A 3 -24.29 17.69 -16.44
C LEU A 3 -24.21 16.97 -17.79
N GLU A 4 -23.72 17.66 -18.81
CA GLU A 4 -23.38 17.03 -20.08
C GLU A 4 -22.00 16.38 -19.92
N THR A 5 -21.99 15.08 -19.58
CA THR A 5 -20.74 14.32 -19.48
C THR A 5 -20.38 13.76 -20.85
N ASN A 6 -19.19 14.11 -21.35
CA ASN A 6 -18.68 13.62 -22.63
C ASN A 6 -18.30 12.13 -22.52
N MET A 7 -18.86 11.30 -23.39
CA MET A 7 -18.63 9.85 -23.40
C MET A 7 -17.13 9.48 -23.46
N ASN A 8 -16.31 10.29 -24.15
CA ASN A 8 -14.87 10.05 -24.26
C ASN A 8 -14.15 10.23 -22.93
N GLU A 9 -14.60 11.17 -22.09
CA GLU A 9 -14.02 11.39 -20.76
C GLU A 9 -14.37 10.24 -19.81
N ILE A 10 -15.57 9.68 -19.91
CA ILE A 10 -15.98 8.50 -19.13
C ILE A 10 -15.09 7.30 -19.49
N VAL A 11 -14.87 7.05 -20.77
CA VAL A 11 -14.01 5.95 -21.23
C VAL A 11 -12.58 6.15 -20.75
N ALA A 12 -12.04 7.37 -20.87
CA ALA A 12 -10.69 7.68 -20.40
C ALA A 12 -10.53 7.49 -18.87
N GLN A 13 -11.52 7.91 -18.09
CA GLN A 13 -11.51 7.71 -16.63
C GLN A 13 -11.66 6.23 -16.25
N ALA A 14 -12.51 5.48 -16.94
CA ALA A 14 -12.67 4.04 -16.72
C ALA A 14 -11.38 3.27 -17.04
N GLU A 15 -10.68 3.62 -18.11
CA GLU A 15 -9.37 3.03 -18.44
C GLU A 15 -8.30 3.39 -17.40
N ALA A 16 -8.28 4.63 -16.92
CA ALA A 16 -7.37 5.06 -15.87
C ALA A 16 -7.62 4.31 -14.55
N GLN A 17 -8.89 4.18 -14.15
CA GLN A 17 -9.27 3.39 -12.98
C GLN A 17 -8.92 1.91 -13.15
N SER A 18 -9.20 1.31 -14.31
CA SER A 18 -8.85 -0.10 -14.57
C SER A 18 -7.34 -0.37 -14.50
N LYS A 19 -6.51 0.58 -14.94
CA LYS A 19 -5.04 0.46 -14.81
C LYS A 19 -4.59 0.52 -13.35
N LEU A 20 -5.19 1.41 -12.55
CA LEU A 20 -4.91 1.51 -11.12
C LEU A 20 -5.38 0.25 -10.37
N GLU A 21 -6.60 -0.22 -10.65
CA GLU A 21 -7.14 -1.45 -10.07
C GLU A 21 -6.28 -2.67 -10.40
N LYS A 22 -5.68 -2.74 -11.59
CA LYS A 22 -4.73 -3.80 -11.95
C LYS A 22 -3.37 -3.64 -11.26
N ALA A 23 -2.89 -2.41 -11.08
CA ALA A 23 -1.65 -2.14 -10.35
C ALA A 23 -1.79 -2.46 -8.84
N GLU A 24 -3.01 -2.39 -8.32
CA GLU A 24 -3.31 -2.60 -6.90
C GLU A 24 -4.01 -3.94 -6.59
N GLY A 25 -4.53 -4.61 -7.61
CA GLY A 25 -5.39 -5.78 -7.51
C GLY A 25 -4.59 -7.08 -7.49
N GLY A 26 -3.93 -7.36 -6.38
CA GLY A 26 -3.34 -8.66 -6.14
C GLY A 26 -2.57 -8.77 -4.83
N LEU A 27 -2.39 -10.01 -4.35
CA LEU A 27 -1.54 -10.33 -3.21
C LEU A 27 -0.09 -9.83 -3.40
N SER A 28 0.35 -9.70 -4.65
CA SER A 28 1.68 -9.16 -5.03
C SER A 28 1.84 -7.67 -4.72
N ALA A 29 0.75 -6.91 -4.58
CA ALA A 29 0.78 -5.50 -4.18
C ALA A 29 0.64 -5.31 -2.66
N ALA A 30 0.37 -6.39 -1.90
CA ALA A 30 0.21 -6.32 -0.44
C ALA A 30 1.48 -5.84 0.29
N PRO A 31 2.71 -6.26 -0.10
CA PRO A 31 3.93 -5.70 0.48
C PRO A 31 4.06 -4.20 0.22
N SER A 32 3.84 -3.74 -1.01
CA SER A 32 3.93 -2.32 -1.37
C SER A 32 2.84 -1.47 -0.70
N ARG A 33 1.63 -2.03 -0.47
CA ARG A 33 0.56 -1.39 0.30
C ARG A 33 0.91 -1.27 1.78
N ALA A 34 1.41 -2.34 2.39
CA ALA A 34 1.86 -2.32 3.79
C ALA A 34 2.98 -1.29 4.00
N VAL A 35 3.93 -1.23 3.06
CA VAL A 35 5.06 -0.30 3.08
C VAL A 35 4.61 1.15 2.80
N SER A 36 3.68 1.37 1.87
CA SER A 36 3.15 2.72 1.59
C SER A 36 2.27 3.24 2.72
N ALA A 37 1.50 2.39 3.37
CA ALA A 37 0.67 2.76 4.52
C ALA A 37 1.52 3.26 5.71
N VAL A 38 2.76 2.77 5.86
CA VAL A 38 3.69 3.23 6.92
C VAL A 38 4.64 4.35 6.49
N LYS A 39 4.73 4.67 5.18
CA LYS A 39 5.69 5.64 4.61
C LYS A 39 5.51 7.06 5.15
N ASN A 40 4.28 7.44 5.52
CA ASN A 40 3.94 8.79 6.00
C ASN A 40 3.67 8.85 7.51
N ILE A 41 3.94 7.76 8.24
CA ILE A 41 3.75 7.70 9.69
C ILE A 41 5.12 7.93 10.36
N ASN A 42 5.22 8.92 11.25
CA ASN A 42 6.37 9.05 12.16
C ASN A 42 6.28 7.92 13.19
N LEU A 43 6.72 6.72 12.82
CA LEU A 43 6.73 5.58 13.72
C LEU A 43 7.85 5.75 14.75
N PRO A 44 7.58 5.54 16.05
CA PRO A 44 8.65 5.36 17.01
C PRO A 44 9.53 4.18 16.57
N GLU A 45 10.81 4.17 16.96
CA GLU A 45 11.70 3.05 16.65
C GLU A 45 11.03 1.73 17.09
N ILE A 46 10.57 0.93 16.13
CA ILE A 46 9.94 -0.36 16.41
C ILE A 46 10.99 -1.22 17.10
N PRO A 47 10.68 -1.81 18.28
CA PRO A 47 11.65 -2.63 19.01
C PRO A 47 12.08 -3.80 18.13
N ARG A 48 13.34 -3.77 17.68
CA ARG A 48 13.89 -4.78 16.75
C ARG A 48 14.05 -6.16 17.39
N ASN A 49 14.02 -6.22 18.71
CA ASN A 49 14.28 -7.42 19.47
C ASN A 49 13.32 -7.51 20.66
N ILE A 50 12.33 -8.40 20.56
CA ILE A 50 11.31 -8.61 21.58
C ILE A 50 11.69 -9.90 22.32
N ASN A 51 12.01 -9.79 23.61
CA ASN A 51 12.29 -10.95 24.47
C ASN A 51 11.10 -11.16 25.41
N ILE A 52 10.47 -12.34 25.34
CA ILE A 52 9.36 -12.74 26.23
C ILE A 52 9.73 -14.10 26.83
N GLY A 53 10.29 -14.08 28.05
CA GLY A 53 10.89 -15.27 28.65
C GLY A 53 12.03 -15.80 27.79
N ASP A 54 11.97 -17.08 27.42
CA ASP A 54 12.96 -17.75 26.56
C ASP A 54 12.74 -17.49 25.06
N ILE A 55 11.69 -16.75 24.68
CA ILE A 55 11.36 -16.46 23.29
C ILE A 55 12.00 -15.13 22.86
N ASN A 56 12.85 -15.19 21.83
CA ASN A 56 13.41 -14.03 21.15
C ASN A 56 12.77 -13.87 19.76
N ILE A 57 12.08 -12.75 19.55
CA ILE A 57 11.51 -12.38 18.24
C ILE A 57 12.33 -11.24 17.67
N LYS A 58 12.94 -11.46 16.50
CA LYS A 58 13.59 -10.42 15.70
C LYS A 58 12.59 -9.85 14.73
N VAL A 59 12.27 -8.57 14.87
CA VAL A 59 11.38 -7.88 13.95
C VAL A 59 12.18 -7.52 12.68
N PRO A 60 11.77 -7.98 11.47
CA PRO A 60 12.49 -7.71 10.23
C PRO A 60 12.44 -6.22 9.86
N ASN A 61 13.50 -5.74 9.22
CA ASN A 61 13.56 -4.34 8.79
C ASN A 61 12.65 -4.12 7.58
N LEU A 62 11.72 -3.16 7.68
CA LEU A 62 10.83 -2.81 6.59
C LEU A 62 11.57 -2.28 5.35
N SER A 63 12.78 -1.72 5.49
CA SER A 63 13.62 -1.29 4.37
C SER A 63 14.03 -2.44 3.45
N GLN A 64 13.94 -3.69 3.90
CA GLN A 64 14.22 -4.87 3.08
C GLN A 64 13.09 -5.17 2.09
N PHE A 65 11.91 -4.57 2.28
CA PHE A 65 10.73 -4.74 1.43
C PHE A 65 10.45 -3.52 0.53
N MET A 66 11.27 -2.46 0.63
CA MET A 66 11.30 -1.31 -0.29
C MET A 66 12.16 -1.65 -1.50
#